data_AF-A0A522ETU2-F1
#
_entry.id   AF-A0A522ETU2-F1
#
_cell.length_a   1.000
_cell.length_b   1.000
_cell.length_c   1.000
_cell.angle_alpha   90.00
_cell.angle_beta   90.00
_cell.angle_gamma   90.00
#
_symmetry.space_group_name_H-M   'P 1'
#
loop_
_entity.id
_entity.type
_entity.pdbx_description
1 polymer ?
#
loop_
_entity_poly.entity_id
_entity_poly.type
_entity_poly.pdbx_seq_one_letter_code
_entity_poly.pdbx_strand_id
1 'polypeptide(L)'
;MNQRQAIYRNFSANKDGSEAVCINDLRDKEFQNEKLTDEEIQALLNFDRFRLTELNKVKGDFDFNARYCELQIMANIADYKEFLKEEYFFAELL
;
A
#
# COMPACT_ATOMS: atom_id res chain seq x y z
N MET A 1 14.53 16.22 13.99
CA MET A 1 13.96 14.85 14.03
C MET A 1 13.03 14.71 12.84
N ASN A 2 13.45 13.91 11.85
CA ASN A 2 12.84 13.89 10.52
C ASN A 2 11.57 13.03 10.52
N GLN A 3 10.44 13.58 10.04
CA GLN A 3 9.16 12.86 9.85
C GLN A 3 9.32 11.50 9.15
N ARG A 4 10.35 11.35 8.30
CA ARG A 4 10.73 10.08 7.65
C ARG A 4 10.97 8.93 8.65
N GLN A 5 11.62 9.20 9.79
CA GLN A 5 11.88 8.18 10.81
C GLN A 5 10.60 7.69 11.52
N ALA A 6 9.55 8.52 11.56
CA ALA A 6 8.27 8.15 12.16
C ALA A 6 7.50 7.15 11.27
N ILE A 7 7.59 7.31 9.94
CA ILE A 7 7.02 6.36 8.98
C ILE A 7 7.69 4.99 9.17
N TYR A 8 9.03 4.94 9.19
CA TYR A 8 9.77 3.67 9.40
C TYR A 8 9.51 2.99 10.75
N ARG A 9 9.15 3.73 11.81
CA ARG A 9 8.88 3.14 13.13
C ARG A 9 7.51 2.49 13.24
N ASN A 10 6.52 2.96 12.48
CA ASN A 10 5.16 2.44 12.56
C ASN A 10 4.92 1.22 11.66
N PHE A 11 5.69 1.07 10.57
CA PHE A 11 5.68 -0.13 9.73
C PHE A 11 6.70 -1.16 10.25
N SER A 12 6.40 -1.77 11.40
CA SER A 12 7.21 -2.88 11.92
C SER A 12 7.09 -4.08 10.99
N ALA A 13 8.19 -4.45 10.35
CA ALA A 13 8.36 -5.75 9.71
C ALA A 13 8.01 -6.87 10.70
N ASN A 14 7.25 -7.86 10.23
CA ASN A 14 6.73 -8.97 11.00
C ASN A 14 7.80 -9.62 11.91
N LYS A 15 7.43 -9.86 13.18
CA LYS A 15 8.27 -10.47 14.21
C LYS A 15 8.55 -11.97 14.00
N ASP A 16 7.99 -12.59 12.96
CA ASP A 16 7.97 -14.06 12.79
C ASP A 16 8.90 -14.60 11.69
N GLY A 17 9.72 -13.77 11.05
CA GLY A 17 10.71 -14.25 10.06
C GLY A 17 10.11 -14.74 8.73
N SER A 18 8.80 -14.65 8.54
CA SER A 18 8.17 -14.67 7.22
C SER A 18 8.42 -13.32 6.55
N GLU A 19 9.13 -13.30 5.41
CA GLU A 19 9.26 -12.11 4.56
C GLU A 19 7.87 -11.49 4.36
N ALA A 20 7.69 -10.27 4.85
CA ALA A 20 6.44 -9.55 4.68
C ALA A 20 6.24 -9.29 3.19
N VAL A 21 5.24 -9.94 2.58
CA VAL A 21 4.92 -9.77 1.17
C VAL A 21 4.28 -8.39 1.00
N CYS A 22 4.89 -7.52 0.20
CA CYS A 22 4.39 -6.18 -0.04
C CYS A 22 3.50 -6.11 -1.28
N ILE A 23 2.84 -4.97 -1.49
CA ILE A 23 2.00 -4.74 -2.67
C ILE A 23 2.79 -4.89 -3.98
N ASN A 24 4.05 -4.43 -4.00
CA ASN A 24 4.88 -4.57 -5.19
C ASN A 24 5.25 -6.02 -5.47
N ASP A 25 5.48 -6.84 -4.43
CA ASP A 25 5.69 -8.29 -4.63
C ASP A 25 4.45 -8.94 -5.25
N LEU A 26 3.24 -8.54 -4.83
CA LEU A 26 2.00 -9.02 -5.44
C LEU A 26 1.84 -8.59 -6.91
N ARG A 27 2.27 -7.37 -7.26
CA ARG A 27 2.28 -6.91 -8.66
C ARG A 27 3.29 -7.67 -9.50
N ASP A 28 4.45 -7.99 -8.94
CA ASP A 28 5.47 -8.77 -9.63
C ASP A 28 4.96 -10.20 -9.89
N LYS A 29 4.27 -10.82 -8.91
CA LYS A 29 3.56 -12.09 -9.10
C LYS A 29 2.50 -12.02 -10.21
N GLU A 30 1.67 -10.98 -10.20
CA GLU A 30 0.66 -10.75 -11.25
C GLU A 30 1.30 -10.64 -12.63
N PHE A 31 2.39 -9.87 -12.74
CA PHE A 31 3.14 -9.67 -13.98
C PHE A 31 3.79 -10.95 -14.50
N GLN A 32 4.21 -11.84 -13.59
CA GLN A 32 4.77 -13.15 -13.90
C GLN A 32 3.68 -14.20 -14.24
N ASN A 33 2.39 -13.81 -14.25
CA ASN A 33 1.24 -14.71 -14.38
C ASN A 33 1.17 -15.78 -13.28
N GLU A 34 1.72 -15.49 -12.10
CA GLU A 34 1.54 -16.34 -10.93
C GLU A 34 0.11 -16.19 -10.39
N LYS A 35 -0.40 -17.25 -9.75
CA LYS A 35 -1.72 -17.20 -9.13
C LYS A 35 -1.64 -16.41 -7.85
N LEU A 36 -2.33 -15.27 -7.83
CA LEU A 36 -2.68 -14.56 -6.61
C LEU A 36 -3.88 -15.22 -5.94
N THR A 37 -3.87 -15.23 -4.61
CA THR A 37 -5.02 -15.60 -3.79
C THR A 37 -6.07 -14.49 -3.80
N ASP A 38 -7.31 -14.83 -3.46
CA ASP A 38 -8.39 -13.83 -3.36
C ASP A 38 -8.06 -12.69 -2.38
N GLU A 39 -7.35 -13.00 -1.29
CA GLU A 39 -6.86 -12.00 -0.32
C GLU A 39 -5.81 -11.06 -0.93
N GLU A 40 -4.82 -11.60 -1.67
CA GLU A 40 -3.79 -10.80 -2.33
C GLU A 40 -4.41 -9.89 -3.42
N ILE A 41 -5.38 -10.41 -4.18
CA ILE A 41 -6.14 -9.62 -5.16
C ILE A 41 -6.92 -8.51 -4.45
N GLN A 42 -7.60 -8.82 -3.34
CA GLN A 42 -8.34 -7.82 -2.58
C GLN A 42 -7.42 -6.72 -2.04
N ALA A 43 -6.23 -7.07 -1.54
CA ALA A 43 -5.25 -6.11 -1.07
C ALA A 43 -4.74 -5.18 -2.17
N LEU A 44 -4.48 -5.71 -3.38
CA LEU A 44 -4.14 -4.91 -4.56
C LEU A 44 -5.24 -3.91 -4.90
N LEU A 45 -6.49 -4.37 -4.96
CA LEU A 45 -7.65 -3.52 -5.26
C LEU A 45 -7.85 -2.42 -4.21
N ASN A 46 -7.70 -2.75 -2.94
CA ASN A 46 -7.82 -1.78 -1.85
C ASN A 46 -6.71 -0.74 -1.92
N PHE A 47 -5.46 -1.16 -2.15
CA PHE A 47 -4.35 -0.24 -2.30
C PHE A 47 -4.50 0.68 -3.51
N ASP A 48 -4.92 0.15 -4.68
CA ASP A 48 -5.12 0.96 -5.88
C ASP A 48 -6.20 2.03 -5.67
N ARG A 49 -7.30 1.66 -5.02
CA ARG A 49 -8.37 2.61 -4.66
C ARG A 49 -7.89 3.66 -3.67
N PHE A 50 -7.19 3.24 -2.62
CA PHE A 50 -6.59 4.16 -1.65
C PHE A 50 -5.63 5.14 -2.34
N ARG A 51 -4.73 4.63 -3.19
CA ARG A 51 -3.77 5.44 -3.95
C ARG A 51 -4.47 6.49 -4.81
N LEU A 52 -5.49 6.10 -5.58
CA LEU A 52 -6.25 7.02 -6.43
C LEU A 52 -6.98 8.08 -5.62
N THR A 53 -7.67 7.67 -4.54
CA THR A 53 -8.38 8.59 -3.64
C THR A 53 -7.44 9.61 -3.02
N GLU A 54 -6.29 9.16 -2.52
CA GLU A 54 -5.30 10.04 -1.90
C GLU A 54 -4.67 11.01 -2.88
N LEU A 55 -4.32 10.56 -4.09
CA LEU A 55 -3.75 11.41 -5.13
C LEU A 55 -4.77 12.43 -5.66
N ASN A 56 -6.04 12.05 -5.80
CA ASN A 56 -7.11 12.95 -6.26
C ASN A 56 -7.45 14.06 -5.27
N LYS A 57 -7.12 13.91 -3.98
CA LYS A 57 -7.30 14.97 -2.97
C LYS A 57 -6.27 16.11 -3.14
N VAL A 58 -5.14 15.84 -3.79
CA VAL A 58 -4.04 16.79 -3.91
C VAL A 58 -4.21 17.65 -5.17
N LYS A 59 -4.08 18.97 -5.02
CA LYS A 59 -4.32 19.94 -6.11
C LYS A 59 -3.05 20.58 -6.69
N GLY A 60 -1.89 20.39 -6.05
CA GLY A 60 -0.62 21.00 -6.45
C GLY A 60 0.40 19.95 -6.87
N ASP A 61 1.16 20.23 -7.92
CA ASP A 61 2.13 19.28 -8.50
C ASP A 61 3.22 18.84 -7.52
N PHE A 62 3.72 19.77 -6.70
CA PHE A 62 4.76 19.45 -5.70
C PHE A 62 4.23 18.50 -4.62
N ASP A 63 3.04 18.80 -4.09
CA ASP A 63 2.39 17.98 -3.07
C ASP A 63 1.94 16.63 -3.64
N PHE A 64 1.53 16.61 -4.92
CA PHE A 64 1.17 15.38 -5.62
C PHE A 64 2.39 14.47 -5.71
N ASN A 65 3.54 15.00 -6.12
CA ASN A 65 4.77 14.23 -6.21
C ASN A 65 5.23 13.72 -4.84
N ALA A 66 5.13 14.55 -3.80
CA ALA A 66 5.44 14.14 -2.43
C ALA A 66 4.52 12.99 -1.98
N ARG A 67 3.21 13.12 -2.19
CA ARG A 67 2.22 12.10 -1.81
C ARG A 67 2.38 10.82 -2.63
N TYR A 68 2.70 10.95 -3.92
CA TYR A 68 3.00 9.81 -4.79
C TYR A 68 4.22 9.03 -4.30
N CYS A 69 5.30 9.71 -3.92
CA CYS A 69 6.47 9.05 -3.35
C CYS A 69 6.14 8.33 -2.04
N GLU A 70 5.34 8.91 -1.16
CA GLU A 70 4.89 8.25 0.08
C GLU A 70 4.11 6.96 -0.22
N LEU A 71 3.15 7.01 -1.13
CA LEU A 71 2.35 5.85 -1.54
C LEU A 71 3.23 4.76 -2.17
N GLN A 72 4.23 5.15 -2.96
CA GLN A 72 5.18 4.20 -3.55
C GLN A 72 6.06 3.55 -2.49
N ILE A 73 6.48 4.29 -1.45
CA ILE A 73 7.21 3.72 -0.32
C ILE A 73 6.32 2.73 0.44
N MET A 74 5.06 3.07 0.69
CA MET A 74 4.09 2.17 1.32
C MET A 74 3.94 0.87 0.53
N ALA A 75 3.84 0.94 -0.80
CA ALA A 75 3.71 -0.24 -1.66
C ALA A 75 4.92 -1.19 -1.59
N ASN A 76 6.11 -0.66 -1.30
CA ASN A 76 7.37 -1.41 -1.22
C ASN A 76 7.69 -1.98 0.16
N ILE A 77 7.10 -1.44 1.23
CA ILE A 77 7.55 -1.71 2.60
C ILE A 77 6.43 -2.28 3.47
N ALA A 78 5.18 -1.89 3.23
CA ALA A 78 4.05 -2.37 4.02
C ALA A 78 3.67 -3.78 3.59
N ASP A 79 3.40 -4.65 4.56
CA ASP A 79 2.75 -5.94 4.35
C ASP A 79 1.40 -5.71 3.65
N TYR A 80 1.08 -6.51 2.62
CA TYR A 80 -0.18 -6.38 1.89
C TYR A 80 -1.40 -6.48 2.81
N LYS A 81 -1.29 -7.21 3.93
CA LYS A 81 -2.35 -7.36 4.94
C LYS A 81 -2.73 -6.04 5.60
N GLU A 82 -1.85 -5.05 5.59
CA GLU A 82 -2.19 -3.70 6.05
C GLU A 82 -3.39 -3.15 5.25
N PHE A 83 -3.40 -3.39 3.94
CA PHE A 83 -4.46 -2.96 3.03
C PHE A 83 -5.69 -3.87 3.06
N LEU A 84 -5.68 -4.90 3.91
CA LEU A 84 -6.86 -5.70 4.23
C LEU A 84 -7.64 -5.17 5.45
N LYS A 85 -7.16 -4.11 6.11
CA LYS A 85 -7.88 -3.49 7.21
C LYS A 85 -9.08 -2.69 6.72
N GLU A 86 -10.10 -2.60 7.58
CA GLU A 86 -11.34 -1.85 7.30
C GLU A 86 -11.08 -0.39 6.92
N GLU A 87 -9.99 0.21 7.40
CA GLU A 87 -9.57 1.58 7.08
C GLU A 87 -9.31 1.79 5.58
N TYR A 88 -8.95 0.72 4.88
CA TYR A 88 -8.75 0.68 3.43
C TYR A 88 -9.94 0.05 2.71
N PHE A 89 -10.91 -0.50 3.45
CA PHE A 89 -12.19 -0.96 2.91
C PHE A 89 -13.11 0.24 2.76
N PHE A 90 -13.28 0.70 1.52
CA PHE A 90 -14.26 1.74 1.27
C PHE A 90 -15.67 1.15 1.36
N ALA A 91 -16.39 1.51 2.43
CA ALA A 91 -17.83 1.29 2.59
C ALA A 91 -18.70 2.31 1.83
N GLU A 92 -18.10 3.26 1.10
CA GLU A 92 -18.86 4.25 0.31
C GLU A 92 -18.98 3.83 -1.15
N LEU A 93 -19.90 2.88 -1.38
CA LEU A 93 -20.57 2.64 -2.66
C LEU A 93 -21.98 2.06 -2.40
N LEU A 94 -22.69 2.67 -1.44
CA LEU A 94 -24.14 2.57 -1.25
C LEU A 94 -24.77 3.93 -1.52
#